data_AF-A0A3D5DP53-F1
#
_entry.id   AF-A0A3D5DP53-F1
#
_cell.length_a   1.000
_cell.length_b   1.000
_cell.length_c   1.000
_cell.angle_alpha   90.00
_cell.angle_beta   90.00
_cell.angle_gamma   90.00
#
_symmetry.space_group_name_H-M   'P 1'
#
loop_
_entity.id
_entity.type
_entity.pdbx_description
1 polymer ?
#
loop_
_entity_poly.entity_id
_entity_poly.type
_entity_poly.pdbx_seq_one_letter_code
_entity_poly.pdbx_strand_id
1 'polypeptide(L)'
;GDRADAEVIVEGVLGHPGALLAGWAEGAAARVRAGHASGHLTGLLGGDLVTSVAALAGQVWHALGDDVIEWAAGDGGIWLLQSLRSAPVPAPVPAAPVPAAAVPAAAVPGPGDGARAPTTAAELLAAREWMPLLAATVLGRGEHVPGRPAAPGMAAGRLVACRPHERPAGGTADAILLVGQPLPALAPLLFSARGVIARAGAAGSHLAEVARSLGVPMVIGCHPETVTGPVPWTAGGWLAAVDGSSGDVALMSGTDGVVP
;
A
#
# COMPACT_ATOMS: atom_id res chain seq x y z
N GLY A 1 4.36 27.35 3.21
CA GLY A 1 5.58 26.60 2.84
C GLY A 1 5.41 26.24 1.39
N ASP A 2 6.32 26.70 0.54
CA ASP A 2 6.18 26.62 -0.91
C ASP A 2 6.17 25.16 -1.36
N ARG A 3 5.05 24.76 -1.98
CA ARG A 3 4.70 23.37 -2.34
C ARG A 3 5.08 23.10 -3.80
N ALA A 4 6.14 23.76 -4.28
CA ALA A 4 6.64 23.68 -5.65
C ALA A 4 7.33 22.34 -5.99
N ASP A 5 7.51 21.46 -5.00
CA ASP A 5 8.25 20.20 -5.13
C ASP A 5 7.38 18.94 -4.93
N ALA A 6 6.06 19.12 -4.92
CA ALA A 6 5.12 18.00 -4.83
C ALA A 6 5.25 17.08 -6.05
N GLU A 7 5.41 15.79 -5.80
CA GLU A 7 5.47 14.77 -6.84
C GLU A 7 4.05 14.36 -7.25
N VAL A 8 3.80 14.29 -8.55
CA VAL A 8 2.56 13.76 -9.11
C VAL A 8 2.87 12.45 -9.84
N ILE A 9 2.11 11.41 -9.55
CA ILE A 9 2.16 10.14 -10.28
C ILE A 9 1.05 10.16 -11.32
N VAL A 10 1.42 10.01 -12.59
CA VAL A 10 0.50 9.93 -13.72
C VAL A 10 0.53 8.51 -14.26
N GLU A 11 -0.64 7.85 -14.29
CA GLU A 11 -0.82 6.53 -14.89
C GLU A 11 -1.76 6.64 -16.10
N GLY A 12 -1.53 5.83 -17.13
CA GLY A 12 -2.35 5.85 -18.34
C GLY A 12 -2.10 4.68 -19.29
N VAL A 13 -3.00 4.54 -20.25
CA VAL A 13 -2.93 3.56 -21.37
C VAL A 13 -3.32 4.23 -22.68
N LEU A 14 -2.86 3.67 -23.79
CA LEU A 14 -3.41 4.01 -25.10
C LEU A 14 -4.77 3.31 -25.30
N GLY A 15 -5.76 4.08 -25.75
CA GLY A 15 -7.11 3.57 -25.99
C GLY A 15 -7.96 3.49 -24.72
N HIS A 16 -8.92 2.58 -24.71
CA HIS A 16 -9.94 2.51 -23.66
C HIS A 16 -9.37 2.00 -22.32
N PRO A 17 -9.65 2.66 -21.17
CA PRO A 17 -9.02 2.35 -19.88
C PRO A 17 -9.59 1.11 -19.17
N GLY A 18 -10.65 0.49 -19.71
CA GLY A 18 -11.39 -0.58 -19.04
C GLY A 18 -10.52 -1.74 -18.51
N ALA A 19 -9.48 -2.17 -19.24
CA ALA A 19 -8.57 -3.22 -18.78
C ALA A 19 -7.68 -2.76 -17.60
N LEU A 20 -7.28 -1.49 -17.59
CA LEU A 20 -6.51 -0.88 -16.51
C LEU A 20 -7.38 -0.77 -15.24
N LEU A 21 -8.60 -0.23 -15.38
CA LEU A 21 -9.54 -0.07 -14.27
C LEU A 21 -9.98 -1.42 -13.69
N ALA A 22 -10.14 -2.44 -14.54
CA ALA A 22 -10.45 -3.79 -14.08
C ALA A 22 -9.23 -4.56 -13.51
N GLY A 23 -8.03 -3.94 -13.48
CA GLY A 23 -6.82 -4.54 -12.93
C GLY A 23 -6.13 -5.58 -13.83
N TRP A 24 -6.62 -5.79 -15.06
CA TRP A 24 -6.05 -6.73 -16.02
C TRP A 24 -4.83 -6.19 -16.77
N ALA A 25 -4.67 -4.87 -16.79
CA ALA A 25 -3.53 -4.18 -17.39
C ALA A 25 -2.80 -3.32 -16.37
N GLU A 26 -1.48 -3.23 -16.50
CA GLU A 26 -0.64 -2.40 -15.63
C GLU A 26 -0.64 -0.92 -16.05
N GLY A 27 -0.92 -0.64 -17.33
CA GLY A 27 -0.69 0.68 -17.89
C GLY A 27 0.79 1.07 -17.92
N ALA A 28 1.04 2.33 -18.21
CA ALA A 28 2.34 2.95 -18.01
C ALA A 28 2.22 4.07 -16.99
N ALA A 29 3.30 4.31 -16.25
CA ALA A 29 3.36 5.35 -15.23
C ALA A 29 4.52 6.31 -15.48
N ALA A 30 4.37 7.55 -15.01
CA ALA A 30 5.43 8.53 -14.90
C ALA A 30 5.30 9.31 -13.59
N ARG A 31 6.44 9.71 -13.03
CA ARG A 31 6.54 10.66 -11.92
C ARG A 31 6.89 12.03 -12.48
N VAL A 32 6.19 13.05 -12.02
CA VAL A 32 6.42 14.45 -12.38
C VAL A 32 6.79 15.22 -11.11
N ARG A 33 7.99 15.80 -11.07
CA ARG A 33 8.45 16.70 -10.01
C ARG A 33 9.08 17.93 -10.64
N ALA A 34 8.74 19.11 -10.14
CA ALA A 34 9.24 20.40 -10.65
C ALA A 34 9.13 20.53 -12.19
N GLY A 35 8.05 20.02 -12.78
CA GLY A 35 7.80 20.04 -14.22
C GLY A 35 8.62 19.02 -15.05
N HIS A 36 9.45 18.20 -14.41
CA HIS A 36 10.21 17.15 -15.08
C HIS A 36 9.50 15.81 -14.96
N ALA A 37 9.10 15.24 -16.09
CA ALA A 37 8.45 13.93 -16.17
C ALA A 37 9.47 12.81 -16.46
N SER A 38 9.42 11.73 -15.69
CA SER A 38 10.23 10.53 -15.88
C SER A 38 9.40 9.26 -15.72
N GLY A 39 9.70 8.21 -16.49
CA GLY A 39 8.99 6.93 -16.46
C GLY A 39 8.46 6.50 -17.82
N HIS A 40 7.92 5.29 -17.93
CA HIS A 40 7.55 4.69 -19.21
C HIS A 40 6.41 5.44 -19.93
N LEU A 41 5.54 6.12 -19.18
CA LEU A 41 4.42 6.86 -19.77
C LEU A 41 4.90 8.02 -20.65
N THR A 42 6.07 8.62 -20.37
CA THR A 42 6.60 9.71 -21.19
C THR A 42 7.02 9.25 -22.59
N GLY A 43 7.51 8.01 -22.71
CA GLY A 43 7.79 7.39 -24.01
C GLY A 43 6.53 6.98 -24.76
N LEU A 44 5.46 6.64 -24.04
CA LEU A 44 4.19 6.21 -24.63
C LEU A 44 3.34 7.39 -25.13
N LEU A 45 3.25 8.46 -24.34
CA LEU A 45 2.32 9.58 -24.55
C LEU A 45 3.00 10.92 -24.82
N GLY A 46 4.34 10.99 -24.67
CA GLY A 46 5.10 12.23 -24.73
C GLY A 46 5.21 12.92 -23.37
N GLY A 47 6.38 13.47 -23.07
CA GLY A 47 6.66 14.17 -21.81
C GLY A 47 5.78 15.41 -21.60
N ASP A 48 5.44 16.12 -22.68
CA ASP A 48 4.62 17.34 -22.62
C ASP A 48 3.18 17.04 -22.17
N LEU A 49 2.59 15.95 -22.69
CA LEU A 49 1.24 15.53 -22.29
C LEU A 49 1.23 15.12 -20.82
N VAL A 50 2.20 14.29 -20.40
CA VAL A 50 2.33 13.85 -19.01
C VAL A 50 2.50 15.03 -18.05
N THR A 51 3.33 16.01 -18.42
CA THR A 51 3.55 17.22 -17.62
C THR A 51 2.29 18.09 -17.55
N SER A 52 1.54 18.17 -18.66
CA SER A 52 0.27 18.91 -18.70
C SER A 52 -0.81 18.28 -17.84
N VAL A 53 -0.90 16.94 -17.80
CA VAL A 53 -1.79 16.21 -16.89
C VAL A 53 -1.39 16.45 -15.43
N ALA A 54 -0.09 16.43 -15.12
CA ALA A 54 0.38 16.73 -13.76
C ALA A 54 0.07 18.19 -13.34
N ALA A 55 0.18 19.14 -14.26
CA ALA A 55 -0.22 20.53 -14.02
C ALA A 55 -1.73 20.65 -13.76
N LEU A 56 -2.57 19.93 -14.51
CA LEU A 56 -4.02 19.84 -14.26
C LEU A 56 -4.31 19.28 -12.86
N ALA A 57 -3.63 18.20 -12.45
CA ALA A 57 -3.77 17.65 -11.10
C ALA A 57 -3.40 18.66 -10.02
N GLY A 58 -2.30 19.41 -10.21
CA GLY A 58 -1.91 20.49 -9.32
C GLY A 58 -2.97 21.59 -9.20
N GLN A 59 -3.58 22.00 -10.32
CA GLN A 59 -4.67 22.98 -10.32
C GLN A 59 -5.91 22.47 -9.58
N VAL A 60 -6.29 21.22 -9.79
CA VAL A 60 -7.41 20.56 -9.10
C VAL A 60 -7.15 20.50 -7.59
N TRP A 61 -5.94 20.12 -7.17
CA TRP A 61 -5.55 20.15 -5.76
C TRP A 61 -5.64 21.56 -5.17
N HIS A 62 -5.14 22.58 -5.88
CA HIS A 62 -5.21 23.96 -5.37
C HIS A 62 -6.64 24.50 -5.28
N ALA A 63 -7.52 24.13 -6.22
CA ALA A 63 -8.89 24.62 -6.27
C ALA A 63 -9.84 23.86 -5.33
N LEU A 64 -9.71 22.53 -5.25
CA LEU A 64 -10.67 21.63 -4.59
C LEU A 64 -10.04 20.88 -3.39
N GLY A 65 -8.72 20.76 -3.37
CA GLY A 65 -7.99 19.90 -2.44
C GLY A 65 -8.18 18.41 -2.69
N ASP A 66 -8.55 18.06 -3.93
CA ASP A 66 -8.62 16.68 -4.42
C ASP A 66 -7.22 16.26 -4.91
N ASP A 67 -6.74 15.10 -4.45
CA ASP A 67 -5.39 14.57 -4.75
C ASP A 67 -5.39 13.41 -5.75
N VAL A 68 -6.57 13.01 -6.24
CA VAL A 68 -6.74 12.00 -7.28
C VAL A 68 -7.62 12.58 -8.39
N ILE A 69 -7.18 12.41 -9.64
CA ILE A 69 -7.97 12.74 -10.82
C ILE A 69 -8.03 11.57 -11.80
N GLU A 70 -9.17 11.43 -12.48
CA GLU A 70 -9.27 10.65 -13.70
C GLU A 70 -9.28 11.59 -14.89
N TRP A 71 -8.55 11.20 -15.93
CA TRP A 71 -8.30 12.04 -17.08
C TRP A 71 -8.35 11.23 -18.37
N ALA A 72 -8.62 11.93 -19.47
CA ALA A 72 -8.45 11.42 -20.83
C ALA A 72 -7.77 12.49 -21.69
N ALA A 73 -7.12 12.04 -22.76
CA ALA A 73 -6.57 12.91 -23.77
C ALA A 73 -6.89 12.40 -25.18
N GLY A 74 -7.15 13.33 -26.09
CA GLY A 74 -7.58 13.08 -27.46
C GLY A 74 -7.83 14.40 -28.17
N ASP A 75 -7.78 14.41 -29.51
CA ASP A 75 -8.07 15.60 -30.33
C ASP A 75 -7.33 16.89 -29.91
N GLY A 76 -6.10 16.73 -29.38
CA GLY A 76 -5.28 17.84 -28.89
C GLY A 76 -5.69 18.43 -27.54
N GLY A 77 -6.68 17.85 -26.85
CA GLY A 77 -7.17 18.27 -25.54
C GLY A 77 -6.87 17.28 -24.41
N ILE A 78 -6.94 17.79 -23.18
CA ILE A 78 -6.93 17.01 -21.93
C ILE A 78 -8.25 17.29 -21.23
N TRP A 79 -8.93 16.24 -20.80
CA TRP A 79 -10.20 16.32 -20.08
C TRP A 79 -10.06 15.75 -18.69
N LEU A 80 -10.52 16.53 -17.70
CA LEU A 80 -10.81 16.03 -16.35
C LEU A 80 -12.14 15.28 -16.40
N LEU A 81 -12.12 14.00 -16.07
CA LEU A 81 -13.33 13.16 -16.04
C LEU A 81 -13.91 13.11 -14.63
N GLN A 82 -13.05 12.97 -13.63
CA GLN A 82 -13.42 12.88 -12.22
C GLN A 82 -12.29 13.45 -11.35
N SER A 83 -12.64 13.99 -10.18
CA SER A 83 -11.69 14.33 -9.12
C SER A 83 -12.20 13.81 -7.78
N LEU A 84 -11.27 13.38 -6.93
CA LEU A 84 -11.55 12.78 -5.64
C LEU A 84 -10.48 13.22 -4.62
N ARG A 85 -10.90 13.34 -3.37
CA ARG A 85 -10.00 13.47 -2.24
C ARG A 85 -9.78 12.11 -1.59
N SER A 86 -8.51 11.71 -1.46
CA SER A 86 -8.11 10.53 -0.71
C SER A 86 -8.41 10.72 0.77
N ALA A 87 -8.74 9.62 1.46
CA ALA A 87 -8.91 9.65 2.92
C ALA A 87 -7.63 10.20 3.59
N PRO A 88 -7.75 11.05 4.62
CA PRO A 88 -6.59 11.58 5.32
C PRO A 88 -5.68 10.45 5.82
N VAL A 89 -4.38 10.57 5.56
CA VAL A 89 -3.38 9.71 6.18
C VAL A 89 -3.43 9.99 7.69
N PRO A 90 -3.66 8.99 8.57
CA PRO A 90 -3.47 9.18 9.99
C PRO A 90 -2.04 9.66 10.21
N ALA A 91 -1.86 10.79 10.91
CA ALA A 91 -0.53 11.32 11.15
C ALA A 91 0.37 10.21 11.71
N PRO A 92 1.63 10.08 11.23
CA PRO A 92 2.56 9.14 11.82
C PRO A 92 2.63 9.46 13.31
N VAL A 93 2.25 8.49 14.14
CA VAL A 93 2.45 8.63 15.59
C VAL A 93 3.96 8.74 15.75
N PRO A 94 4.50 9.85 16.27
CA PRO A 94 5.94 9.97 16.45
C PRO A 94 6.38 8.76 17.26
N ALA A 95 7.40 8.05 16.77
CA ALA A 95 7.97 6.94 17.50
C ALA A 95 8.34 7.45 18.89
N ALA A 96 7.54 7.09 19.89
CA ALA A 96 7.93 7.33 21.26
C ALA A 96 9.31 6.68 21.42
N PRO A 97 10.30 7.35 22.03
CA PRO A 97 11.58 6.72 22.31
C PRO A 97 11.25 5.42 23.03
N VAL A 98 11.63 4.29 22.43
CA VAL A 98 11.49 2.97 23.05
C VAL A 98 12.23 3.09 24.38
N PRO A 99 11.54 3.03 25.53
CA PRO A 99 12.25 3.03 26.79
C PRO A 99 13.13 1.79 26.75
N ALA A 100 14.45 1.97 26.89
CA ALA A 100 15.34 0.85 27.15
C ALA A 100 14.72 0.08 28.33
N ALA A 101 14.35 -1.17 28.09
CA ALA A 101 13.53 -1.95 28.98
C ALA A 101 14.20 -2.03 30.37
N ALA A 102 13.75 -1.20 31.30
CA ALA A 102 13.76 -1.56 32.70
C ALA A 102 12.60 -2.56 32.85
N VAL A 103 12.93 -3.85 32.92
CA VAL A 103 11.99 -4.91 33.28
C VAL A 103 11.36 -4.50 34.61
N PRO A 104 10.07 -4.13 34.67
CA PRO A 104 9.45 -3.89 35.96
C PRO A 104 9.25 -5.27 36.60
N ALA A 105 9.83 -5.46 37.78
CA ALA A 105 9.48 -6.58 38.64
C ALA A 105 7.96 -6.57 38.85
N ALA A 106 7.35 -7.74 38.64
CA ALA A 106 5.92 -7.96 38.60
C ALA A 106 5.16 -7.27 39.75
N ALA A 107 4.28 -6.34 39.40
CA ALA A 107 3.12 -5.98 40.22
C ALA A 107 1.89 -6.59 39.55
N VAL A 108 1.34 -7.62 40.17
CA VAL A 108 0.12 -8.31 39.74
C VAL A 108 -1.09 -7.36 39.89
N PRO A 109 -1.83 -7.02 38.81
CA PRO A 109 -3.09 -6.31 38.94
C PRO A 109 -4.19 -7.28 39.41
N GLY A 110 -5.06 -6.81 40.31
CA GLY A 110 -6.25 -7.55 40.76
C GLY A 110 -7.27 -7.79 39.64
N PRO A 111 -8.24 -8.69 39.86
CA PRO A 111 -9.13 -9.17 38.81
C PRO A 111 -10.21 -8.11 38.49
N GLY A 112 -10.12 -7.52 37.31
CA GLY A 112 -11.15 -6.64 36.73
C GLY A 112 -11.06 -6.66 35.21
N ASP A 113 -12.12 -7.16 34.56
CA ASP A 113 -12.41 -7.18 33.13
C ASP A 113 -11.37 -7.77 32.15
N GLY A 114 -11.22 -9.09 32.22
CA GLY A 114 -11.53 -9.99 31.10
C GLY A 114 -10.69 -10.00 29.80
N ALA A 115 -9.71 -9.12 29.60
CA ALA A 115 -8.80 -9.24 28.46
C ALA A 115 -7.59 -10.11 28.83
N ARG A 116 -7.54 -11.33 28.31
CA ARG A 116 -6.36 -12.21 28.45
C ARG A 116 -5.19 -11.56 27.71
N ALA A 117 -4.10 -11.27 28.40
CA ALA A 117 -2.89 -10.76 27.77
C ALA A 117 -2.39 -11.79 26.73
N PRO A 118 -2.00 -11.37 25.50
CA PRO A 118 -1.47 -12.27 24.50
C PRO A 118 -0.19 -12.93 25.04
N THR A 119 -0.12 -14.25 24.92
CA THR A 119 0.95 -15.10 25.47
C THR A 119 1.91 -15.61 24.39
N THR A 120 1.59 -15.39 23.12
CA THR A 120 2.41 -15.80 21.98
C THR A 120 2.69 -14.63 21.02
N ALA A 121 3.79 -14.71 20.27
CA ALA A 121 4.09 -13.76 19.22
C ALA A 121 2.95 -13.66 18.18
N ALA A 122 2.29 -14.78 17.88
CA ALA A 122 1.13 -14.82 16.97
C ALA A 122 -0.07 -14.03 17.52
N GLU A 123 -0.35 -14.11 18.83
CA GLU A 123 -1.44 -13.36 19.46
C GLU A 123 -1.11 -11.85 19.56
N LEU A 124 0.15 -11.51 19.82
CA LEU A 124 0.62 -10.11 19.78
C LEU A 124 0.51 -9.51 18.36
N LEU A 125 0.87 -10.29 17.33
CA LEU A 125 0.73 -9.90 15.93
C LEU A 125 -0.75 -9.74 15.49
N ALA A 126 -1.68 -10.44 16.14
CA ALA A 126 -3.11 -10.32 15.88
C ALA A 126 -3.75 -9.10 16.60
N ALA A 127 -3.14 -8.62 17.68
CA ALA A 127 -3.66 -7.50 18.46
C ALA A 127 -3.59 -6.17 17.66
N ARG A 128 -4.76 -5.62 17.31
CA ARG A 128 -4.87 -4.41 16.45
C ARG A 128 -4.14 -3.19 17.01
N GLU A 129 -4.00 -3.09 18.33
CA GLU A 129 -3.37 -1.95 19.03
C GLU A 129 -1.85 -1.85 18.79
N TRP A 130 -1.17 -2.98 18.55
CA TRP A 130 0.29 -3.02 18.33
C TRP A 130 0.67 -2.80 16.87
N MET A 131 -0.31 -2.77 15.97
CA MET A 131 -0.10 -2.73 14.52
C MET A 131 0.75 -1.55 14.03
N PRO A 132 0.56 -0.30 14.52
CA PRO A 132 1.40 0.81 14.07
C PRO A 132 2.86 0.59 14.47
N LEU A 133 3.11 0.03 15.66
CA LEU A 133 4.46 -0.28 16.12
C LEU A 133 5.08 -1.43 15.33
N LEU A 134 4.30 -2.47 15.03
CA LEU A 134 4.76 -3.58 14.18
C LEU A 134 5.13 -3.06 12.79
N ALA A 135 4.27 -2.23 12.18
CA ALA A 135 4.54 -1.65 10.87
C ALA A 135 5.78 -0.75 10.88
N ALA A 136 5.91 0.14 11.87
CA ALA A 136 7.10 0.95 12.03
C ALA A 136 8.38 0.11 12.25
N THR A 137 8.28 -1.00 12.98
CA THR A 137 9.42 -1.89 13.24
C THR A 137 9.87 -2.61 11.98
N VAL A 138 8.93 -3.17 11.23
CA VAL A 138 9.24 -3.87 9.97
C VAL A 138 9.70 -2.87 8.91
N LEU A 139 9.09 -1.69 8.80
CA LEU A 139 9.57 -0.61 7.91
C LEU A 139 10.94 -0.05 8.33
N GLY A 140 11.31 -0.10 9.61
CA GLY A 140 12.59 0.43 10.08
C GLY A 140 13.75 -0.56 10.04
N ARG A 141 13.47 -1.87 9.88
CA ARG A 141 14.47 -2.94 10.00
C ARG A 141 14.41 -4.00 8.90
N GLY A 142 13.32 -4.07 8.16
CA GLY A 142 13.12 -5.03 7.09
C GLY A 142 13.88 -4.65 5.83
N GLU A 143 13.95 -5.59 4.92
CA GLU A 143 14.48 -5.38 3.57
C GLU A 143 13.39 -4.70 2.72
N HIS A 144 13.75 -3.57 2.09
CA HIS A 144 12.81 -2.73 1.37
C HIS A 144 12.65 -3.17 -0.09
N VAL A 145 11.40 -3.20 -0.55
CA VAL A 145 11.03 -3.48 -1.93
C VAL A 145 10.22 -2.29 -2.45
N PRO A 146 10.68 -1.63 -3.53
CA PRO A 146 9.96 -0.49 -4.05
C PRO A 146 8.63 -0.90 -4.69
N GLY A 147 7.62 -0.07 -4.50
CA GLY A 147 6.35 -0.13 -5.23
C GLY A 147 5.81 1.24 -5.59
N ARG A 148 4.55 1.28 -6.01
CA ARG A 148 3.78 2.52 -6.24
C ARG A 148 2.61 2.60 -5.25
N PRO A 149 2.32 3.78 -4.70
CA PRO A 149 1.18 3.97 -3.81
C PRO A 149 -0.13 3.74 -4.57
N ALA A 150 -1.06 3.01 -3.95
CA ALA A 150 -2.39 2.76 -4.52
C ALA A 150 -3.51 3.05 -3.53
N ALA A 151 -3.40 2.68 -2.25
CA ALA A 151 -4.38 3.11 -1.24
C ALA A 151 -3.63 3.52 0.03
N PRO A 152 -3.91 4.70 0.60
CA PRO A 152 -3.13 5.24 1.72
C PRO A 152 -3.32 4.43 3.00
N GLY A 153 -2.40 4.65 3.95
CA GLY A 153 -2.39 4.01 5.25
C GLY A 153 -1.16 3.13 5.46
N MET A 154 -0.99 2.65 6.68
CA MET A 154 0.14 1.82 7.06
C MET A 154 -0.34 0.57 7.79
N ALA A 155 0.22 -0.58 7.43
CA ALA A 155 -0.11 -1.84 8.06
C ALA A 155 1.05 -2.83 8.02
N ALA A 156 1.02 -3.81 8.91
CA ALA A 156 1.90 -4.96 8.87
C ALA A 156 1.15 -6.24 9.20
N GLY A 157 1.71 -7.36 8.78
CA GLY A 157 1.10 -8.66 9.01
C GLY A 157 1.86 -9.77 8.31
N ARG A 158 1.34 -10.99 8.41
CA ARG A 158 1.91 -12.12 7.68
C ARG A 158 1.72 -11.92 6.18
N LEU A 159 2.76 -12.15 5.41
CA LEU A 159 2.65 -12.15 3.95
C LEU A 159 1.92 -13.43 3.50
N VAL A 160 0.78 -13.28 2.83
CA VAL A 160 -0.05 -14.40 2.36
C VAL A 160 -0.31 -14.24 0.88
N ALA A 161 0.19 -15.17 0.06
CA ALA A 161 -0.14 -15.18 -1.35
C ALA A 161 -1.61 -15.57 -1.56
N CYS A 162 -2.31 -14.80 -2.39
CA CYS A 162 -3.71 -15.03 -2.73
C CYS A 162 -3.88 -15.06 -4.24
N ARG A 163 -4.76 -15.95 -4.69
CA ARG A 163 -5.18 -16.08 -6.07
C ARG A 163 -6.68 -15.88 -6.18
N PRO A 164 -7.18 -15.32 -7.29
CA PRO A 164 -8.60 -15.25 -7.55
C PRO A 164 -9.23 -16.64 -7.42
N HIS A 165 -10.41 -16.70 -6.79
CA HIS A 165 -11.20 -17.92 -6.62
C HIS A 165 -10.56 -19.03 -5.75
N GLU A 166 -9.41 -18.78 -5.14
CA GLU A 166 -8.81 -19.69 -4.15
C GLU A 166 -9.05 -19.17 -2.73
N ARG A 167 -9.38 -20.07 -1.80
CA ARG A 167 -9.38 -19.72 -0.37
C ARG A 167 -7.97 -19.88 0.18
N PRO A 168 -7.36 -18.83 0.75
CA PRO A 168 -6.04 -18.94 1.36
C PRO A 168 -6.06 -19.95 2.51
N ALA A 169 -5.19 -20.97 2.44
CA ALA A 169 -5.20 -22.12 3.34
C ALA A 169 -5.02 -21.77 4.85
N GLY A 170 -4.51 -20.57 5.15
CA GLY A 170 -4.30 -20.08 6.52
C GLY A 170 -5.18 -18.89 6.92
N GLY A 171 -6.23 -18.59 6.14
CA GLY A 171 -7.06 -17.40 6.31
C GLY A 171 -6.34 -16.09 5.93
N THR A 172 -7.10 -15.00 5.87
CA THR A 172 -6.61 -13.64 5.55
C THR A 172 -6.62 -12.70 6.75
N ALA A 173 -7.07 -13.19 7.91
CA ALA A 173 -7.05 -12.43 9.15
C ALA A 173 -5.62 -12.00 9.46
N ASP A 174 -5.46 -10.69 9.67
CA ASP A 174 -4.19 -10.05 10.05
C ASP A 174 -3.05 -10.21 9.02
N ALA A 175 -3.42 -10.47 7.76
CA ALA A 175 -2.47 -10.70 6.68
C ALA A 175 -2.26 -9.46 5.79
N ILE A 176 -1.05 -9.36 5.24
CA ILE A 176 -0.78 -8.58 4.03
C ILE A 176 -0.94 -9.53 2.84
N LEU A 177 -1.90 -9.24 1.96
CA LEU A 177 -2.19 -10.09 0.80
C LEU A 177 -1.20 -9.80 -0.31
N LEU A 178 -0.56 -10.84 -0.84
CA LEU A 178 0.27 -10.77 -2.03
C LEU A 178 -0.49 -11.32 -3.22
N VAL A 179 -0.82 -10.45 -4.18
CA VAL A 179 -1.62 -10.81 -5.36
C VAL A 179 -0.83 -10.57 -6.64
N GLY A 180 -1.17 -11.30 -7.71
CA GLY A 180 -0.56 -11.07 -9.03
C GLY A 180 -1.06 -9.75 -9.64
N GLN A 181 -2.38 -9.63 -9.74
CA GLN A 181 -3.08 -8.46 -10.27
C GLN A 181 -4.22 -8.05 -9.32
N PRO A 182 -4.58 -6.76 -9.27
CA PRO A 182 -5.59 -6.21 -8.38
C PRO A 182 -7.01 -6.43 -8.93
N LEU A 183 -7.39 -7.70 -9.08
CA LEU A 183 -8.64 -8.10 -9.72
C LEU A 183 -9.86 -7.93 -8.78
N PRO A 184 -11.05 -7.58 -9.31
CA PRO A 184 -12.27 -7.42 -8.52
C PRO A 184 -12.66 -8.63 -7.66
N ALA A 185 -12.36 -9.85 -8.14
CA ALA A 185 -12.65 -11.10 -7.43
C ALA A 185 -11.96 -11.20 -6.05
N LEU A 186 -10.95 -10.37 -5.78
CA LEU A 186 -10.20 -10.33 -4.53
C LEU A 186 -10.81 -9.36 -3.50
N ALA A 187 -11.76 -8.50 -3.90
CA ALA A 187 -12.37 -7.49 -3.02
C ALA A 187 -12.95 -8.06 -1.71
N PRO A 188 -13.61 -9.25 -1.70
CA PRO A 188 -14.10 -9.82 -0.44
C PRO A 188 -13.00 -10.13 0.60
N LEU A 189 -11.75 -10.32 0.16
CA LEU A 189 -10.63 -10.59 1.09
C LEU A 189 -10.25 -9.35 1.89
N LEU A 190 -10.57 -8.15 1.41
CA LEU A 190 -10.19 -6.88 2.04
C LEU A 190 -10.90 -6.65 3.39
N PHE A 191 -12.03 -7.32 3.65
CA PHE A 191 -12.74 -7.21 4.93
C PHE A 191 -11.95 -7.75 6.13
N SER A 192 -10.99 -8.64 5.89
CA SER A 192 -10.14 -9.21 6.96
C SER A 192 -8.65 -8.98 6.77
N ALA A 193 -8.23 -8.52 5.60
CA ALA A 193 -6.85 -8.16 5.31
C ALA A 193 -6.43 -6.88 6.03
N ARG A 194 -5.11 -6.77 6.26
CA ARG A 194 -4.48 -5.57 6.82
C ARG A 194 -3.88 -4.68 5.76
N GLY A 195 -3.54 -5.23 4.60
CA GLY A 195 -2.97 -4.50 3.49
C GLY A 195 -2.83 -5.40 2.27
N VAL A 196 -2.48 -4.79 1.14
CA VAL A 196 -2.33 -5.48 -0.14
C VAL A 196 -1.03 -5.06 -0.81
N ILE A 197 -0.31 -6.05 -1.33
CA ILE A 197 0.80 -5.90 -2.25
C ILE A 197 0.38 -6.57 -3.57
N ALA A 198 0.31 -5.80 -4.65
CA ALA A 198 0.10 -6.35 -5.99
C ALA A 198 1.39 -6.27 -6.81
N ARG A 199 1.72 -7.36 -7.51
CA ARG A 199 2.91 -7.40 -8.37
C ARG A 199 2.79 -6.51 -9.59
N ALA A 200 1.60 -6.41 -10.16
CA ALA A 200 1.30 -5.60 -11.32
C ALA A 200 -0.05 -4.91 -11.14
N GLY A 201 -0.44 -4.09 -12.12
CA GLY A 201 -1.69 -3.34 -12.12
C GLY A 201 -1.50 -1.84 -11.91
N ALA A 202 -2.62 -1.13 -11.87
CA ALA A 202 -2.67 0.33 -11.74
C ALA A 202 -3.33 0.76 -10.42
N ALA A 203 -2.96 1.94 -9.94
CA ALA A 203 -3.48 2.54 -8.72
C ALA A 203 -4.95 2.95 -8.89
N GLY A 204 -5.38 3.19 -10.13
CA GLY A 204 -6.78 3.41 -10.50
C GLY A 204 -7.61 2.13 -10.69
N SER A 205 -7.11 0.96 -10.30
CA SER A 205 -7.92 -0.27 -10.41
C SER A 205 -9.07 -0.32 -9.39
N HIS A 206 -10.16 -1.00 -9.76
CA HIS A 206 -11.33 -1.19 -8.90
C HIS A 206 -10.96 -1.77 -7.52
N LEU A 207 -10.03 -2.72 -7.44
CA LEU A 207 -9.61 -3.25 -6.13
C LEU A 207 -8.92 -2.17 -5.27
N ALA A 208 -8.13 -1.28 -5.88
CA ALA A 208 -7.50 -0.17 -5.16
C ALA A 208 -8.54 0.84 -4.67
N GLU A 209 -9.62 1.11 -5.41
CA GLU A 209 -10.74 1.92 -4.94
C GLU A 209 -11.47 1.29 -3.75
N VAL A 210 -11.74 -0.02 -3.82
CA VAL A 210 -12.33 -0.75 -2.68
C VAL A 210 -11.39 -0.69 -1.47
N ALA A 211 -10.08 -0.86 -1.67
CA ALA A 211 -9.09 -0.75 -0.62
C ALA A 211 -9.10 0.64 0.04
N ARG A 212 -9.15 1.73 -0.75
CA ARG A 212 -9.31 3.10 -0.25
C ARG A 212 -10.59 3.27 0.58
N SER A 213 -11.72 2.77 0.07
CA SER A 213 -13.04 2.86 0.74
C SER A 213 -13.06 2.12 2.09
N LEU A 214 -12.35 1.00 2.17
CA LEU A 214 -12.23 0.19 3.40
C LEU A 214 -11.07 0.63 4.31
N GLY A 215 -10.26 1.62 3.90
CA GLY A 215 -9.07 2.03 4.64
C GLY A 215 -7.98 0.96 4.71
N VAL A 216 -7.93 0.06 3.73
CA VAL A 216 -6.92 -0.99 3.61
C VAL A 216 -5.76 -0.46 2.77
N PRO A 217 -4.54 -0.31 3.32
CA PRO A 217 -3.41 0.20 2.58
C PRO A 217 -2.98 -0.74 1.46
N MET A 218 -2.59 -0.17 0.33
CA MET A 218 -2.26 -0.93 -0.87
C MET A 218 -1.08 -0.34 -1.62
N VAL A 219 -0.18 -1.23 -2.02
CA VAL A 219 0.98 -0.95 -2.88
C VAL A 219 0.89 -1.85 -4.12
N ILE A 220 1.22 -1.31 -5.29
CA ILE A 220 1.23 -2.02 -6.58
C ILE A 220 2.61 -1.98 -7.23
N GLY A 221 2.86 -2.84 -8.23
CA GLY A 221 4.16 -2.87 -8.92
C GLY A 221 5.32 -3.33 -8.03
N CYS A 222 5.02 -4.03 -6.94
CA CYS A 222 5.99 -4.44 -5.93
C CYS A 222 6.26 -5.94 -6.06
N HIS A 223 7.54 -6.32 -6.07
CA HIS A 223 8.01 -7.69 -6.28
C HIS A 223 8.77 -8.24 -5.07
N PRO A 224 8.08 -8.71 -4.01
CA PRO A 224 8.69 -9.29 -2.80
C PRO A 224 9.71 -10.40 -3.08
N GLU A 225 9.56 -11.10 -4.21
CA GLU A 225 10.45 -12.19 -4.66
C GLU A 225 11.90 -11.75 -4.77
N THR A 226 12.15 -10.46 -5.01
CA THR A 226 13.50 -9.87 -5.10
C THR A 226 14.29 -10.01 -3.79
N VAL A 227 13.58 -10.05 -2.65
CA VAL A 227 14.14 -10.24 -1.31
C VAL A 227 13.93 -11.66 -0.83
N THR A 228 12.73 -12.21 -0.99
CA THR A 228 12.39 -13.52 -0.40
C THR A 228 12.92 -14.71 -1.20
N GLY A 229 13.30 -14.49 -2.47
CA GLY A 229 13.44 -15.56 -3.46
C GLY A 229 12.09 -16.19 -3.86
N PRO A 230 12.12 -17.19 -4.76
CA PRO A 230 10.93 -17.91 -5.20
C PRO A 230 10.49 -18.90 -4.12
N VAL A 231 9.72 -18.44 -3.14
CA VAL A 231 9.21 -19.28 -2.04
C VAL A 231 7.71 -19.53 -2.26
N PRO A 232 7.21 -20.76 -2.07
CA PRO A 232 5.78 -20.95 -1.90
C PRO A 232 5.36 -20.20 -0.62
N TRP A 233 4.71 -19.05 -0.74
CA TRP A 233 4.20 -18.23 0.39
C TRP A 233 3.02 -18.90 1.12
N THR A 234 3.07 -20.22 1.23
CA THR A 234 2.22 -21.03 2.07
C THR A 234 2.80 -21.01 3.47
N ALA A 235 2.11 -20.27 4.35
CA ALA A 235 2.27 -20.26 5.80
C ALA A 235 3.61 -19.70 6.36
N GLY A 236 3.61 -18.40 6.66
CA GLY A 236 4.19 -17.89 7.91
C GLY A 236 5.68 -17.57 7.96
N GLY A 237 6.42 -17.68 6.85
CA GLY A 237 7.86 -17.38 6.83
C GLY A 237 8.24 -15.90 6.83
N TRP A 238 7.30 -14.99 6.51
CA TRP A 238 7.60 -13.57 6.31
C TRP A 238 6.54 -12.67 6.93
N LEU A 239 7.02 -11.62 7.60
CA LEU A 239 6.25 -10.44 7.95
C LEU A 239 6.47 -9.39 6.87
N ALA A 240 5.39 -8.73 6.48
CA ALA A 240 5.43 -7.59 5.57
C ALA A 240 4.85 -6.37 6.27
N ALA A 241 5.40 -5.21 5.96
CA ALA A 241 4.76 -3.93 6.22
C ALA A 241 4.61 -3.15 4.93
N VAL A 242 3.52 -2.41 4.84
CA VAL A 242 3.16 -1.56 3.70
C VAL A 242 2.92 -0.14 4.19
N ASP A 243 3.49 0.83 3.50
CA ASP A 243 3.06 2.22 3.52
C ASP A 243 2.46 2.54 2.15
N GLY A 244 1.13 2.50 2.09
CA GLY A 244 0.38 2.73 0.87
C GLY A 244 0.35 4.17 0.39
N SER A 245 0.89 5.12 1.18
CA SER A 245 1.04 6.53 0.81
C SER A 245 2.37 6.80 0.10
N SER A 246 3.47 6.22 0.58
CA SER A 246 4.78 6.33 -0.09
C SER A 246 4.99 5.28 -1.18
N GLY A 247 4.29 4.15 -1.09
CA GLY A 247 4.53 2.97 -1.93
C GLY A 247 5.66 2.09 -1.39
N ASP A 248 6.11 2.31 -0.16
CA ASP A 248 7.17 1.54 0.48
C ASP A 248 6.64 0.22 1.04
N VAL A 249 7.44 -0.84 0.90
CA VAL A 249 7.15 -2.18 1.41
C VAL A 249 8.41 -2.71 2.04
N ALA A 250 8.32 -3.22 3.27
CA ALA A 250 9.43 -3.86 3.95
C ALA A 250 9.08 -5.30 4.34
N LEU A 251 10.07 -6.18 4.25
CA LEU A 251 9.94 -7.61 4.51
C LEU A 251 10.93 -8.03 5.59
N MET A 252 10.47 -8.86 6.53
CA MET A 252 11.30 -9.39 7.60
C MET A 252 11.05 -10.89 7.74
N SER A 253 12.11 -11.68 7.82
CA SER A 253 11.98 -13.13 7.96
C SER A 253 11.43 -13.46 9.37
N GLY A 254 10.48 -14.39 9.44
CA GLY A 254 9.91 -14.85 10.72
C GLY A 254 10.90 -15.61 11.60
N THR A 255 12.07 -15.96 11.06
CA THR A 255 13.16 -16.66 11.76
C THR A 255 14.08 -15.75 12.54
N ASP A 256 14.07 -14.43 12.30
CA ASP A 256 14.94 -13.47 12.99
C ASP A 256 14.43 -13.04 14.39
N GLY A 257 13.33 -13.65 14.85
CA GLY A 257 12.66 -13.31 16.11
C GLY A 257 12.83 -14.30 17.27
N VAL A 258 13.51 -15.44 17.08
CA VAL A 258 13.84 -16.33 18.20
C VAL A 258 15.18 -15.90 18.78
N VAL A 259 15.14 -14.89 19.65
CA VAL A 259 16.24 -14.64 20.59
C VAL A 259 16.28 -15.86 21.53
N PRO A 260 17.43 -16.55 21.69
CA PRO A 260 17.56 -17.69 22.61
C PRO A 260 17.37 -17.29 24.08
#